data_AF-A0AAN7APK1-F1
#
_entry.id   AF-A0AAN7APK1-F1
#
_cell.length_a   1.000
_cell.length_b   1.000
_cell.length_c   1.000
_cell.angle_alpha   90.00
_cell.angle_beta   90.00
_cell.angle_gamma   90.00
#
_symmetry.space_group_name_H-M   'P 1'
#
loop_
_entity.id
_entity.type
_entity.pdbx_description
1 polymer ?
#
loop_
_entity_poly.entity_id
_entity_poly.type
_entity_poly.pdbx_seq_one_letter_code
_entity_poly.pdbx_strand_id
1 'polypeptide(L)'
;MTTTVGQYAYHYRCPQVFVFDSVHLLVLQFRARDRENIKSPGCPVDCCVIPRHPKYQDQCTIQYALYRLAWRGWMRLSATLANGGSLPVSIGGINRVYEKWSGRPMWEVALGAYEFGQPNGYRRQFIKDQTGGFWVWVDNDGNILAYDTRNCLQ
;
A
#
# COMPACT_ATOMS: atom_id res chain seq x y z
N MET A 1 -21.67 26.27 -3.47
CA MET A 1 -22.15 24.91 -3.16
C MET A 1 -21.20 24.30 -2.15
N THR A 2 -21.66 24.05 -0.92
CA THR A 2 -20.89 23.36 0.12
C THR A 2 -20.92 21.87 -0.16
N THR A 3 -19.89 21.35 -0.84
CA THR A 3 -19.75 19.91 -1.08
C THR A 3 -19.55 19.20 0.27
N THR A 4 -20.47 18.30 0.63
CA THR A 4 -20.32 17.53 1.87
C THR A 4 -19.22 16.49 1.73
N VAL A 5 -18.63 16.06 2.85
CA VAL A 5 -17.56 15.04 2.83
C VAL A 5 -18.02 13.73 2.16
N GLY A 6 -19.28 13.35 2.35
CA GLY A 6 -19.88 12.18 1.67
C GLY A 6 -20.01 12.36 0.16
N GLN A 7 -20.35 13.57 -0.32
CA GLN A 7 -20.37 13.86 -1.76
C GLN A 7 -18.97 13.76 -2.36
N TYR A 8 -17.96 14.29 -1.67
CA TYR A 8 -16.57 14.16 -2.11
C TYR A 8 -16.17 12.68 -2.24
N ALA A 9 -16.38 11.88 -1.19
CA ALA A 9 -16.11 10.43 -1.19
C ALA A 9 -16.79 9.70 -2.36
N TYR A 10 -18.07 10.03 -2.62
CA TYR A 10 -18.83 9.47 -3.73
C TYR A 10 -18.25 9.83 -5.10
N HIS A 11 -17.99 11.12 -5.35
CA HIS A 11 -17.51 11.63 -6.63
C HIS A 11 -16.17 11.00 -7.04
N TYR A 12 -15.25 10.87 -6.08
CA TYR A 12 -13.93 10.30 -6.31
C TYR A 12 -13.87 8.78 -6.13
N ARG A 13 -15.02 8.12 -5.86
CA ARG A 13 -15.12 6.68 -5.62
C ARG A 13 -14.16 6.20 -4.52
N CYS A 14 -13.93 7.06 -3.53
CA CYS A 14 -13.00 6.82 -2.46
C CYS A 14 -13.76 6.78 -1.14
N PRO A 15 -13.88 5.62 -0.47
CA PRO A 15 -14.56 5.52 0.82
C PRO A 15 -13.72 6.13 1.97
N GLN A 16 -12.60 6.80 1.66
CA GLN A 16 -11.67 7.40 2.58
C GLN A 16 -11.55 8.89 2.29
N VAL A 17 -11.71 9.74 3.29
CA VAL A 17 -11.52 11.19 3.17
C VAL A 17 -10.60 11.69 4.27
N PHE A 18 -9.69 12.58 3.88
CA PHE A 18 -8.73 13.22 4.77
C PHE A 18 -9.02 14.72 4.79
N VAL A 19 -9.19 15.29 5.98
CA VAL A 19 -9.41 16.73 6.17
C VAL A 19 -8.35 17.24 7.13
N PHE A 20 -7.64 18.30 6.75
CA PHE A 20 -6.59 18.88 7.57
C PHE A 20 -6.79 20.39 7.70
N ASP A 21 -6.87 20.88 8.94
CA ASP A 21 -7.10 22.30 9.25
C ASP A 21 -5.85 22.99 9.83
N SER A 22 -4.66 22.38 9.66
CA SER A 22 -3.38 22.80 10.28
C SER A 22 -3.21 22.50 11.77
N VAL A 23 -4.26 22.03 12.45
CA VAL A 23 -4.27 21.69 13.89
C VAL A 23 -4.67 20.22 14.12
N HIS A 24 -5.57 19.68 13.32
CA HIS A 24 -6.11 18.34 13.38
C HIS A 24 -6.14 17.74 11.98
N LEU A 25 -5.81 16.46 11.91
CA LEU A 25 -6.11 15.60 10.78
C LEU A 25 -7.34 14.76 11.13
N LEU A 26 -8.40 14.92 10.35
CA LEU A 26 -9.58 14.07 10.37
C LEU A 26 -9.42 12.99 9.31
N VAL A 27 -9.56 11.73 9.73
CA VAL A 27 -9.61 10.57 8.84
C VAL A 27 -11.02 9.99 8.93
N LEU A 28 -11.76 10.04 7.83
CA LEU A 28 -13.10 9.48 7.71
C LEU A 28 -13.05 8.26 6.81
N GLN A 29 -13.57 7.14 7.30
CA GLN A 29 -13.71 5.90 6.54
C GLN A 29 -15.19 5.50 6.51
N PHE A 30 -15.79 5.60 5.33
CA PHE A 30 -17.14 5.09 5.07
C PHE A 30 -17.08 3.56 5.02
N ARG A 31 -17.92 2.89 5.82
CA ARG A 31 -18.11 1.42 5.79
C ARG A 31 -19.11 1.02 4.71
N ALA A 32 -18.96 1.59 3.52
CA ALA A 32 -19.81 1.30 2.38
C ALA A 32 -19.33 0.04 1.63
N ARG A 33 -20.27 -0.82 1.21
CA ARG A 33 -19.97 -2.02 0.41
C ARG A 33 -19.64 -1.68 -1.05
N ASP A 34 -20.21 -0.59 -1.54
CA ASP A 34 -20.05 -0.09 -2.91
C ASP A 34 -20.15 1.44 -2.92
N ARG A 35 -19.97 2.04 -4.10
CA ARG A 35 -20.02 3.49 -4.28
C ARG A 35 -21.37 4.08 -3.88
N GLU A 36 -22.48 3.45 -4.22
CA GLU A 36 -23.81 4.00 -3.98
C GLU A 36 -24.14 3.97 -2.47
N ASN A 37 -23.63 2.98 -1.75
CA ASN A 37 -23.74 2.89 -0.29
C ASN A 37 -23.09 4.07 0.44
N ILE A 38 -22.12 4.78 -0.14
CA ILE A 38 -21.51 5.98 0.47
C ILE A 38 -22.54 7.10 0.68
N LYS A 39 -23.53 7.22 -0.22
CA LYS A 39 -24.60 8.22 -0.12
C LYS A 39 -25.74 7.81 0.81
N SER A 40 -25.76 6.56 1.26
CA SER A 40 -26.81 6.07 2.14
C SER A 40 -26.80 6.88 3.45
N PRO A 41 -27.94 7.44 3.88
CA PRO A 41 -28.03 8.16 5.16
C PRO A 41 -27.61 7.31 6.36
N GLY A 42 -27.70 5.98 6.25
CA GLY A 42 -27.31 5.03 7.27
C GLY A 42 -25.91 4.43 7.10
N CYS A 43 -25.08 4.95 6.19
CA CYS A 43 -23.71 4.46 6.01
C CYS A 43 -22.87 4.73 7.28
N PRO A 44 -22.38 3.70 7.98
CA PRO A 44 -21.53 3.94 9.14
C PRO A 44 -20.21 4.58 8.71
N VAL A 45 -19.74 5.57 9.46
CA VAL A 45 -18.47 6.26 9.20
C VAL A 45 -17.58 6.14 10.43
N ASP A 46 -16.42 5.52 10.26
CA ASP A 46 -15.37 5.58 11.28
C ASP A 46 -14.68 6.95 11.19
N CYS A 47 -14.53 7.62 12.33
CA CYS A 47 -13.86 8.91 12.43
C CYS A 47 -12.66 8.78 13.36
N CYS A 48 -11.48 9.15 12.87
CA CYS A 48 -10.27 9.27 13.66
C CYS A 48 -9.78 10.72 13.62
N VAL A 49 -9.58 11.32 14.80
CA VAL A 49 -9.07 12.68 14.94
C VAL A 49 -7.66 12.63 15.49
N ILE A 50 -6.72 13.18 14.73
CA ILE A 50 -5.30 13.13 15.05
C ILE A 50 -4.82 14.56 15.27
N PRO A 51 -4.56 14.98 16.52
CA PRO A 51 -4.10 16.33 16.81
C PRO A 51 -2.65 16.51 16.38
N ARG A 52 -2.28 17.76 16.08
CA ARG A 52 -0.91 18.16 15.72
C ARG A 52 0.09 17.87 16.84
N HIS A 53 -0.34 18.07 18.08
CA HIS A 53 0.45 17.77 19.25
C HIS A 53 -0.15 16.57 19.99
N PRO A 54 0.68 15.59 20.39
CA PRO A 54 0.20 14.44 21.13
C PRO A 54 -0.35 14.91 22.48
N LYS A 55 -1.58 14.49 22.79
CA LYS A 55 -2.22 14.67 24.09
C LYS A 55 -1.92 13.51 25.05
N TYR A 56 -1.51 12.36 24.50
CA TYR A 56 -1.20 11.14 25.24
C TYR A 56 0.13 10.56 24.75
N GLN A 57 0.83 9.82 25.62
CA GLN A 57 2.17 9.28 25.37
C GLN A 57 2.24 8.37 24.12
N ASP A 58 1.20 7.58 23.86
CA ASP A 58 1.14 6.65 22.73
C ASP A 58 0.24 7.14 21.57
N GLN A 59 -0.03 8.45 21.52
CA GLN A 59 -0.89 8.99 20.48
C GLN A 59 -0.17 9.03 19.13
N CYS A 60 -0.84 8.52 18.09
CA CYS A 60 -0.39 8.61 16.71
C CYS A 60 -0.13 10.08 16.31
N THR A 61 1.02 10.37 15.70
CA THR A 61 1.31 11.70 15.15
C THR A 61 0.67 11.88 13.77
N ILE A 62 0.37 13.12 13.38
CA ILE A 62 -0.15 13.41 12.03
C ILE A 62 0.79 12.88 10.94
N GLN A 63 2.10 13.08 11.10
CA GLN A 63 3.11 12.58 10.17
C GLN A 63 3.02 11.06 10.01
N TYR A 64 2.98 10.34 11.14
CA TYR A 64 2.89 8.89 11.13
C TYR A 64 1.58 8.40 10.51
N ALA A 65 0.46 9.06 10.82
CA ALA A 65 -0.84 8.75 10.24
C ALA A 65 -0.86 8.91 8.72
N LEU A 66 -0.41 10.07 8.23
CA LEU A 66 -0.33 10.35 6.79
C LEU A 66 0.59 9.36 6.08
N TYR A 67 1.75 9.06 6.67
CA TYR A 67 2.65 8.04 6.15
C TYR A 67 1.96 6.68 6.03
N ARG A 68 1.29 6.21 7.10
CA ARG A 68 0.59 4.91 7.10
C ARG A 68 -0.57 4.86 6.10
N LEU A 69 -1.28 5.97 5.92
CA LEU A 69 -2.39 6.09 4.97
C LEU A 69 -1.89 6.10 3.52
N ALA A 70 -0.90 6.93 3.21
CA ALA A 70 -0.27 6.97 1.90
C ALA A 70 0.34 5.62 1.54
N TRP A 71 1.07 5.00 2.48
CA TRP A 71 1.63 3.67 2.32
C TRP A 71 0.53 2.63 2.02
N ARG A 72 -0.53 2.56 2.83
CA ARG A 72 -1.64 1.61 2.59
C ARG A 72 -2.34 1.85 1.25
N GLY A 73 -2.56 3.11 0.87
CA GLY A 73 -3.13 3.46 -0.43
C GLY A 73 -2.24 3.01 -1.59
N TRP A 74 -0.94 3.27 -1.48
CA TRP A 74 0.07 2.82 -2.44
C TRP A 74 0.09 1.30 -2.58
N MET A 75 0.13 0.55 -1.49
CA MET A 75 0.14 -0.91 -1.50
C MET A 75 -1.09 -1.49 -2.20
N ARG A 76 -2.29 -0.94 -1.93
CA ARG A 76 -3.53 -1.34 -2.62
C ARG A 76 -3.52 -1.01 -4.11
N LEU A 77 -2.96 0.15 -4.48
CA LEU A 77 -2.80 0.52 -5.88
C LEU A 77 -1.86 -0.45 -6.59
N SER A 78 -0.69 -0.73 -6.01
CA SER A 78 0.27 -1.70 -6.55
C SER A 78 -0.35 -3.08 -6.74
N ALA A 79 -1.16 -3.55 -5.77
CA ALA A 79 -1.87 -4.82 -5.87
C ALA A 79 -2.90 -4.84 -7.02
N THR A 80 -3.69 -3.77 -7.17
CA THR A 80 -4.66 -3.63 -8.26
C THR A 80 -3.98 -3.66 -9.63
N LEU A 81 -2.87 -2.93 -9.78
CA LEU A 81 -2.11 -2.87 -11.03
C LEU A 81 -1.42 -4.19 -11.37
N ALA A 82 -0.90 -4.90 -10.36
CA ALA A 82 -0.30 -6.22 -10.56
C ALA A 82 -1.33 -7.25 -11.03
N ASN A 83 -2.53 -7.24 -10.43
CA ASN A 83 -3.64 -8.12 -10.85
C ASN A 83 -4.19 -7.73 -12.24
N GLY A 84 -4.01 -6.49 -12.68
CA GLY A 84 -4.33 -6.01 -14.03
C GLY A 84 -3.31 -6.41 -15.10
N GLY A 85 -2.31 -7.23 -14.77
CA GLY A 85 -1.33 -7.78 -15.71
C GLY A 85 -0.13 -6.88 -16.00
N SER A 86 0.01 -5.74 -15.32
CA SER A 86 1.03 -4.76 -15.70
C SER A 86 2.45 -5.12 -15.25
N LEU A 87 2.64 -5.87 -14.15
CA LEU A 87 3.97 -6.23 -13.61
C LEU A 87 3.93 -7.47 -12.71
N PRO A 88 3.74 -8.71 -13.23
CA PRO A 88 3.93 -9.91 -12.43
C PRO A 88 5.42 -10.02 -12.04
N VAL A 89 5.72 -9.95 -10.74
CA VAL A 89 7.07 -10.22 -10.23
C VAL A 89 7.12 -11.68 -9.82
N SER A 90 7.96 -12.45 -10.48
CA SER A 90 8.25 -13.85 -10.17
C SER A 90 9.73 -14.00 -9.88
N ILE A 91 10.09 -14.76 -8.84
CA ILE A 91 11.48 -15.03 -8.46
C ILE A 91 11.64 -16.53 -8.28
N GLY A 92 12.54 -17.16 -9.03
CA GLY A 92 12.75 -18.61 -8.96
C GLY A 92 11.48 -19.42 -9.21
N GLY A 93 10.57 -18.91 -10.05
CA GLY A 93 9.27 -19.53 -10.33
C GLY A 93 8.17 -19.25 -9.30
N ILE A 94 8.47 -18.53 -8.22
CA ILE A 94 7.53 -18.18 -7.15
C ILE A 94 6.92 -16.81 -7.48
N ASN A 95 5.60 -16.77 -7.61
CA ASN A 95 4.90 -15.55 -7.97
C ASN A 95 4.59 -14.69 -6.75
N ARG A 96 4.80 -13.38 -6.89
CA ARG A 96 4.33 -12.40 -5.93
C ARG A 96 2.83 -12.19 -6.12
N VAL A 97 2.09 -12.47 -5.07
CA VAL A 97 0.65 -12.22 -4.98
C VAL A 97 0.38 -11.13 -3.95
N TYR A 98 -0.87 -10.69 -3.83
CA TYR A 98 -1.25 -9.65 -2.88
C TYR A 98 -2.45 -10.08 -2.05
N GLU A 99 -2.36 -9.85 -0.74
CA GLU A 99 -3.48 -10.03 0.16
C GLU A 99 -4.63 -9.09 -0.23
N LYS A 100 -5.84 -9.65 -0.32
CA LYS A 100 -7.05 -8.88 -0.61
C LYS A 100 -7.23 -7.79 0.43
N TRP A 101 -7.72 -6.62 0.01
CA TRP A 101 -8.00 -5.43 0.83
C TRP A 101 -6.79 -4.66 1.36
N SER A 102 -5.76 -5.33 1.88
CA SER A 102 -4.56 -4.65 2.38
C SER A 102 -3.59 -4.27 1.25
N GLY A 103 -3.58 -5.04 0.16
CA GLY A 103 -2.60 -4.92 -0.91
C GLY A 103 -1.19 -5.29 -0.45
N ARG A 104 -1.05 -6.02 0.67
CA ARG A 104 0.24 -6.46 1.18
C ARG A 104 0.81 -7.58 0.28
N PRO A 105 2.05 -7.47 -0.21
CA PRO A 105 2.67 -8.50 -1.03
C PRO A 105 2.92 -9.74 -0.19
N MET A 106 2.72 -10.88 -0.83
CA MET A 106 3.02 -12.21 -0.32
C MET A 106 3.60 -13.04 -1.46
N TRP A 107 4.20 -14.16 -1.14
CA TRP A 107 4.73 -15.12 -2.10
C TRP A 107 3.97 -16.43 -1.98
N GLU A 108 3.51 -16.96 -3.10
CA GLU A 108 2.88 -18.28 -3.15
C GLU A 108 3.96 -19.36 -3.29
N VAL A 109 4.49 -19.81 -2.16
CA VAL A 109 5.63 -20.75 -2.11
C VAL A 109 5.25 -22.18 -2.49
N ALA A 110 3.97 -22.53 -2.32
CA ALA A 110 3.35 -23.74 -2.85
C ALA A 110 1.87 -23.44 -3.10
N LEU A 111 1.16 -24.31 -3.82
CA LEU A 111 -0.25 -24.11 -4.15
C LEU A 111 -1.08 -23.87 -2.86
N GLY A 112 -1.60 -22.66 -2.69
CA GLY A 112 -2.36 -22.26 -1.51
C GLY A 112 -1.54 -21.98 -0.23
N ALA A 113 -0.21 -22.04 -0.29
CA ALA A 113 0.69 -21.70 0.81
C ALA A 113 1.36 -20.35 0.55
N TYR A 114 1.18 -19.40 1.48
CA TYR A 114 1.61 -18.01 1.31
C TYR A 114 2.56 -17.56 2.42
N GLU A 115 3.59 -16.81 2.03
CA GLU A 115 4.52 -16.18 2.97
C GLU A 115 4.62 -14.67 2.77
N PHE A 116 4.69 -13.93 3.87
CA PHE A 116 4.95 -12.48 3.85
C PHE A 116 6.44 -12.13 3.81
N GLY A 117 7.29 -13.10 4.14
CA GLY A 117 8.75 -12.99 4.08
C GLY A 117 9.26 -13.12 2.65
N GLN A 118 10.57 -13.03 2.48
CA GLN A 118 11.19 -13.34 1.19
C GLN A 118 11.22 -14.88 1.03
N PRO A 119 10.82 -15.43 -0.12
CA PRO A 119 10.71 -16.87 -0.28
C PRO A 119 12.11 -17.51 -0.34
N ASN A 120 12.24 -18.72 0.21
CA ASN A 120 13.46 -19.55 0.11
C ASN A 120 14.77 -18.86 0.54
N GLY A 121 14.71 -17.85 1.41
CA GLY A 121 15.89 -17.07 1.82
C GLY A 121 16.43 -16.12 0.76
N TYR A 122 15.76 -15.99 -0.39
CA TYR A 122 16.17 -15.07 -1.45
C TYR A 122 16.18 -13.64 -0.94
N ARG A 123 17.18 -12.87 -1.32
CA ARG A 123 17.33 -11.50 -0.84
C ARG A 123 17.47 -10.53 -1.98
N ARG A 124 16.98 -9.31 -1.75
CA ARG A 124 17.18 -8.20 -2.68
C ARG A 124 18.54 -7.58 -2.42
N GLN A 125 19.36 -7.49 -3.47
CA GLN A 125 20.69 -6.90 -3.41
C GLN A 125 20.81 -5.77 -4.43
N PHE A 126 21.44 -4.68 -4.03
CA PHE A 126 21.84 -3.64 -4.95
C PHE A 126 23.21 -3.98 -5.55
N ILE A 127 23.30 -4.01 -6.88
CA ILE A 127 24.54 -4.20 -7.61
C ILE A 127 24.79 -2.95 -8.44
N LYS A 128 26.04 -2.48 -8.43
CA LYS A 128 26.50 -1.38 -9.27
C LYS A 128 27.47 -1.94 -10.29
N ASP A 129 27.26 -1.63 -11.56
CA ASP A 129 28.21 -1.90 -12.63
C ASP A 129 28.71 -0.59 -13.26
N GLN A 130 29.43 -0.69 -14.38
CA GLN A 130 29.96 0.48 -15.11
C GLN A 130 28.87 1.31 -15.79
N THR A 131 27.69 0.74 -16.03
CA THR A 131 26.56 1.33 -16.76
C THR A 131 25.46 1.88 -15.85
N GLY A 132 25.42 1.48 -14.58
CA GLY A 132 24.49 2.03 -13.60
C GLY A 132 24.32 1.17 -12.34
N GLY A 133 23.23 1.44 -11.63
CA GLY A 133 22.82 0.71 -10.43
C GLY A 133 21.52 -0.07 -10.63
N PHE A 134 21.50 -1.33 -10.19
CA PHE A 134 20.37 -2.24 -10.36
C PHE A 134 20.02 -2.92 -9.04
N TRP A 135 18.73 -3.08 -8.77
CA TRP A 135 18.26 -4.01 -7.77
C TRP A 135 18.03 -5.38 -8.41
N VAL A 136 18.65 -6.40 -7.84
CA VAL A 136 18.49 -7.80 -8.24
C VAL A 136 17.99 -8.63 -7.07
N TRP A 137 17.39 -9.77 -7.38
CA TRP A 137 17.14 -10.84 -6.42
C TRP A 137 18.23 -11.89 -6.56
N VAL A 138 18.81 -12.29 -5.42
CA VAL A 138 19.83 -13.33 -5.36
C VAL A 138 19.41 -14.45 -4.42
N ASP A 139 19.88 -15.66 -4.69
CA ASP A 139 19.76 -16.78 -3.76
C ASP A 139 20.75 -16.66 -2.58
N ASN A 140 20.80 -17.69 -1.74
CA ASN A 140 21.71 -17.74 -0.59
C ASN A 140 23.19 -17.79 -1.00
N ASP A 141 23.48 -18.33 -2.19
CA ASP A 141 24.84 -18.46 -2.74
C ASP A 141 25.27 -17.19 -3.49
N GLY A 142 24.35 -16.24 -3.69
CA GLY A 142 24.60 -14.97 -4.37
C GLY A 142 24.35 -15.02 -5.88
N ASN A 143 23.80 -16.11 -6.42
CA ASN A 143 23.44 -16.19 -7.83
C ASN A 143 22.22 -15.31 -8.13
N ILE A 144 22.27 -14.59 -9.24
CA ILE A 144 21.19 -13.69 -9.65
C ILE A 144 20.01 -14.52 -10.18
N LEU A 145 18.85 -14.37 -9.54
CA LEU A 145 17.59 -15.02 -9.92
C LEU A 145 16.73 -14.14 -10.82
N ALA A 146 16.70 -12.82 -10.56
CA ALA A 146 15.87 -11.88 -11.32
C ALA A 146 16.38 -10.44 -11.21
N TYR A 147 16.16 -9.65 -12.26
CA TYR A 147 16.35 -8.19 -12.24
C TYR A 147 15.03 -7.52 -11.86
N ASP A 148 15.04 -6.74 -10.78
CA ASP A 148 13.84 -6.12 -10.23
C ASP A 148 13.67 -4.68 -10.75
N THR A 149 14.61 -3.80 -10.42
CA THR A 149 14.57 -2.39 -10.82
C THR A 149 15.88 -2.00 -11.48
N ARG A 150 15.80 -1.48 -12.72
CA ARG A 150 16.97 -1.01 -13.48
C ARG A 150 17.13 0.52 -13.38
N ASN A 151 18.32 1.00 -13.70
CA ASN A 151 18.64 2.44 -13.84
C ASN A 151 18.42 3.27 -12.57
N CYS A 152 18.74 2.71 -11.39
CA CYS A 152 18.60 3.43 -10.12
C CYS A 152 19.72 4.45 -9.87
N LEU A 153 20.79 4.40 -10.67
CA LEU A 153 21.86 5.39 -10.73
C LEU A 153 22.18 5.57 -12.21
N GLN A 154 21.73 6.67 -12.79
CA GLN A 154 22.25 7.19 -14.07
C GLN A 154 23.30 8.25 -13.77
#